data_AF-A0A6F8ZJ00-F1
#
_entry.id   AF-A0A6F8ZJ00-F1
#
_cell.length_a   1.000
_cell.length_b   1.000
_cell.length_c   1.000
_cell.angle_alpha   90.00
_cell.angle_beta   90.00
_cell.angle_gamma   90.00
#
_symmetry.space_group_name_H-M   'P 1'
#
loop_
_entity.id
_entity.type
_entity.pdbx_description
1 polymer ?
#
loop_
_entity_poly.entity_id
_entity_poly.type
_entity_poly.pdbx_seq_one_letter_code
_entity_poly.pdbx_strand_id
1 'polypeptide(L)' 'MKHWLREIWGLFVDDAWLAGLAVVALGLAGLLAAGGHRLVAGLTLFLAVSAALWWRSRAR' A
#
# COMPACT_ATOMS: atom_id res chain seq x y z
N MET A 1 15.34 12.09 11.51
CA MET A 1 14.65 11.05 10.74
C MET A 1 15.68 10.23 9.96
N LYS A 2 15.71 8.92 10.15
CA LYS A 2 16.72 8.01 9.58
C LYS A 2 16.66 8.03 8.04
N HIS A 3 17.82 7.99 7.38
CA HIS A 3 17.98 8.10 5.92
C HIS A 3 17.02 7.19 5.12
N TRP A 4 16.83 5.97 5.64
CA TRP A 4 15.93 4.95 5.10
C TRP A 4 14.46 5.40 4.98
N LEU A 5 13.95 6.12 5.99
CA LEU A 5 12.56 6.60 5.96
C LEU A 5 12.37 7.67 4.89
N ARG A 6 13.42 8.47 4.63
CA ARG A 6 13.39 9.53 3.62
C ARG A 6 13.45 8.98 2.20
N GLU A 7 14.17 7.87 1.97
CA GLU A 7 14.18 7.16 0.68
C GLU A 7 12.82 6.53 0.36
N ILE A 8 12.20 5.87 1.34
CA ILE A 8 10.85 5.31 1.15
C ILE A 8 9.84 6.43 0.94
N TRP A 9 9.97 7.53 1.69
CA TRP A 9 9.11 8.69 1.51
C TRP A 9 9.28 9.32 0.13
N GLY A 10 10.50 9.43 -0.40
CA GLY A 10 10.77 9.88 -1.77
C GLY A 10 10.13 8.97 -2.81
N LEU A 11 10.24 7.64 -2.65
CA LEU A 11 9.59 6.67 -3.56
C LEU A 11 8.06 6.75 -3.57
N PHE A 12 7.43 7.13 -2.45
CA PHE A 12 5.99 7.30 -2.36
C PHE A 12 5.53 8.70 -2.81
N VAL A 13 6.32 9.75 -2.58
CA VAL A 13 5.96 11.14 -2.90
C VAL A 13 6.27 11.51 -4.35
N ASP A 14 7.38 11.03 -4.92
CA ASP A 14 7.78 11.34 -6.30
C ASP A 14 6.98 10.52 -7.33
N ASP A 15 6.41 9.38 -6.92
CA ASP A 15 5.70 8.45 -7.81
C ASP A 15 4.19 8.54 -7.55
N ALA A 16 3.55 9.59 -8.08
CA ALA A 16 2.12 9.90 -7.90
C ALA A 16 1.19 8.71 -8.24
N TRP A 17 1.64 7.84 -9.15
CA TRP A 17 0.97 6.59 -9.48
C TRP A 17 0.94 5.59 -8.31
N LEU A 18 2.07 5.42 -7.63
CA LEU A 18 2.21 4.51 -6.49
C LEU A 18 1.42 5.03 -5.27
N ALA A 19 1.48 6.35 -5.04
CA ALA A 19 0.67 7.02 -4.02
C ALA A 19 -0.84 6.82 -4.28
N GLY A 20 -1.29 7.01 -5.52
CA GLY A 20 -2.68 6.79 -5.91
C GLY A 20 -3.14 5.35 -5.67
N LEU A 21 -2.32 4.38 -6.06
CA LEU A 21 -2.58 2.95 -5.82
C LEU A 21 -2.68 2.62 -4.33
N ALA A 22 -1.78 3.18 -3.51
CA ALA A 22 -1.79 2.97 -2.07
C ALA A 22 -3.04 3.57 -1.40
N VAL A 23 -3.45 4.78 -1.81
CA VAL A 23 -4.66 5.43 -1.29
C VAL A 23 -5.93 4.67 -1.67
N VAL A 24 -6.04 4.20 -2.91
CA VAL A 24 -7.17 3.38 -3.38
C VAL A 24 -7.24 2.05 -2.62
N ALA A 25 -6.10 1.38 -2.43
CA ALA A 25 -6.02 0.15 -1.67
C ALA A 25 -6.41 0.36 -0.18
N LEU A 26 -5.96 1.46 0.43
CA LEU A 26 -6.35 1.82 1.79
C LEU A 26 -7.85 2.09 1.91
N GLY A 27 -8.43 2.81 0.95
CA GLY A 27 -9.85 3.15 0.92
C GLY A 27 -10.74 1.90 0.80
N LEU A 28 -10.39 0.98 -0.10
CA LEU A 28 -11.11 -0.29 -0.27
C LEU A 28 -11.08 -1.15 1.00
N ALA A 29 -9.91 -1.24 1.64
CA ALA A 29 -9.81 -2.00 2.88
C ALA A 29 -10.53 -1.32 4.05
N GLY A 30 -10.56 0.02 4.11
CA GLY A 30 -11.36 0.78 5.07
C GLY A 30 -12.86 0.49 4.93
N LEU A 31 -13.37 0.44 3.69
CA LEU A 31 -14.76 0.09 3.40
C LEU A 31 -15.10 -1.35 3.82
N LEU A 32 -14.21 -2.31 3.52
CA LEU A 32 -14.36 -3.71 3.95
C LEU A 32 -14.32 -3.85 5.49
N ALA A 33 -13.48 -3.07 6.16
CA ALA A 33 -13.38 -3.05 7.61
C ALA A 33 -14.63 -2.45 8.27
N ALA A 34 -15.22 -1.41 7.65
CA ALA A 34 -16.46 -0.80 8.11
C ALA A 34 -17.67 -1.74 8.01
N GLY A 35 -17.66 -2.66 7.02
CA GLY A 35 -18.68 -3.70 6.86
C GLY A 35 -18.63 -4.86 7.88
N GLY A 36 -17.78 -4.79 8.90
CA GLY A 36 -17.68 -5.81 9.96
C GLY A 36 -16.69 -6.94 9.67
N HIS A 37 -16.15 -7.03 8.46
CA HIS A 37 -15.20 -8.07 8.04
C HIS A 37 -13.73 -7.63 8.25
N ARG A 38 -13.39 -7.21 9.48
CA ARG A 38 -12.07 -6.64 9.83
C ARG A 38 -10.88 -7.55 9.47
N LEU A 39 -11.02 -8.87 9.65
CA LEU A 39 -9.98 -9.85 9.29
C LEU A 39 -9.76 -9.92 7.78
N VAL A 40 -10.84 -9.93 7.01
CA VAL A 40 -10.79 -9.96 5.54
C VAL A 40 -10.19 -8.67 5.02
N ALA A 41 -10.61 -7.53 5.55
CA ALA A 41 -10.07 -6.21 5.20
C ALA A 41 -8.55 -6.11 5.42
N GLY A 42 -8.07 -6.59 6.57
CA GLY A 42 -6.64 -6.62 6.88
C GLY A 42 -5.86 -7.54 5.93
N LEU A 43 -6.40 -8.72 5.62
CA LEU A 43 -5.81 -9.64 4.64
C LEU A 43 -5.77 -9.04 3.24
N THR A 44 -6.84 -8.36 2.80
CA THR A 44 -6.89 -7.68 1.50
C THR A 44 -5.83 -6.58 1.41
N LEU A 45 -5.69 -5.76 2.46
CA LEU A 45 -4.66 -4.72 2.53
C LEU A 45 -3.25 -5.33 2.48
N PHE A 46 -3.02 -6.37 3.27
CA PHE A 46 -1.73 -7.05 3.33
C PHE A 46 -1.35 -7.67 1.98
N LEU A 47 -2.29 -8.36 1.32
CA LEU A 47 -2.07 -8.97 0.01
C LEU A 47 -1.87 -7.92 -1.08
N ALA A 48 -2.65 -6.84 -1.10
CA ALA A 48 -2.51 -5.77 -2.08
C ALA A 48 -1.16 -5.08 -1.99
N VAL A 49 -0.72 -4.74 -0.77
CA VAL A 49 0.58 -4.10 -0.53
C VAL A 49 1.74 -5.07 -0.83
N SER A 50 1.62 -6.34 -0.41
CA SER A 50 2.65 -7.36 -0.67
C SER A 50 2.79 -7.66 -2.17
N ALA A 51 1.67 -7.76 -2.90
CA ALA A 51 1.68 -7.97 -4.35
C ALA A 51 2.28 -6.77 -5.09
N ALA A 52 1.94 -5.53 -4.69
CA ALA A 52 2.51 -4.32 -5.27
C ALA A 52 4.03 -4.23 -5.04
N LEU A 53 4.49 -4.52 -3.82
CA LEU A 53 5.92 -4.58 -3.48
C LEU A 53 6.64 -5.68 -4.26
N TRP A 54 6.05 -6.88 -4.34
CA TRP A 54 6.63 -7.99 -5.07
C TRP A 54 6.76 -7.67 -6.57
N TRP A 55 5.73 -7.10 -7.18
CA TRP A 55 5.76 -6.69 -8.59
C TRP A 55 6.84 -5.63 -8.85
N ARG A 56 6.94 -4.61 -7.99
CA ARG A 56 7.97 -3.56 -8.07
C ARG A 56 9.38 -4.15 -7.90
N SER A 57 9.57 -5.13 -7.02
CA SER A 57 10.86 -5.80 -6.82
C SER A 57 11.30 -6.66 -8.00
N ARG A 58 10.33 -7.15 -8.80
CA ARG A 58 10.59 -7.89 -10.05
C ARG A 58 10.84 -7.01 -11.27
N ALA A 59 10.41 -5.75 -11.21
CA ALA A 59 10.56 -4.79 -12.31
C ALA A 59 11.95 -4.09 -12.30
N ARG A 60 12.84 -4.45 -11.38
CA ARG A 60 14.27 -4.09 -11.37
C ARG A 60 15.09 -5.33 -11.65
#